data_AF-A0A930FI38-F1
#
_entry.id   AF-A0A930FI38-F1
#
_cell.length_a   1.000
_cell.length_b   1.000
_cell.length_c   1.000
_cell.angle_alpha   90.00
_cell.angle_beta   90.00
_cell.angle_gamma   90.00
#
_symmetry.space_group_name_H-M   'P 1'
#
loop_
_entity.id
_entity.type
_entity.pdbx_description
1 polymer ?
#
loop_
_entity_poly.entity_id
_entity_poly.type
_entity_poly.pdbx_seq_one_letter_code
_entity_poly.pdbx_strand_id
1 'polypeptide(L)' 'PAEDSPLYTLDNVIITPHMGWKGLETRQRLVGIIRDNVQAFFKGEPINVVS' A
#
# COMPACT_ATOMS: atom_id res chain seq x y z
N PRO A 1 -1.17 8.95 -13.15
CA PRO A 1 -1.81 10.20 -13.62
C PRO A 1 -2.74 9.90 -14.78
N ALA A 2 -3.68 10.78 -15.14
CA ALA A 2 -4.39 10.67 -16.42
C ALA A 2 -3.38 10.63 -17.58
N GLU A 3 -3.74 10.03 -18.71
CA GLU A 3 -2.81 9.82 -19.84
C GLU A 3 -2.21 11.12 -20.37
N ASP A 4 -2.98 12.21 -20.35
CA ASP A 4 -2.63 13.55 -20.80
C ASP A 4 -2.04 14.44 -19.69
N SER A 5 -1.62 13.86 -18.56
CA SER A 5 -1.14 14.65 -17.43
C SER A 5 0.08 15.50 -17.79
N PRO A 6 0.09 16.81 -17.47
CA PRO A 6 1.25 17.67 -17.73
C PRO A 6 2.50 17.25 -16.95
N LEU A 7 2.35 16.42 -15.92
CA LEU A 7 3.46 15.91 -15.12
C LEU A 7 4.46 15.11 -15.96
N TYR A 8 4.04 14.52 -17.08
CA TYR A 8 4.93 13.73 -17.94
C TYR A 8 5.93 14.58 -18.74
N THR A 9 5.72 15.90 -18.84
CA THR A 9 6.54 16.80 -19.67
C THR A 9 7.29 17.88 -18.87
N LEU A 10 7.22 17.87 -17.54
CA LEU A 10 7.88 18.88 -16.69
C LEU A 10 9.34 18.50 -16.40
N ASP A 11 10.26 19.45 -16.60
CA ASP A 11 11.71 19.21 -16.49
C ASP A 11 12.20 18.85 -15.08
N ASN A 12 11.49 19.32 -14.05
CA ASN A 12 11.91 19.20 -12.65
C ASN A 12 11.03 18.21 -11.85
N VAL A 13 10.50 17.19 -12.53
CA VAL A 13 9.58 16.20 -11.93
C VAL A 13 10.09 14.79 -12.15
N ILE A 14 10.11 14.00 -11.06
CA ILE A 14 10.33 12.56 -11.11
C ILE A 14 9.03 11.86 -10.72
N ILE A 15 8.46 11.07 -11.63
CA ILE A 15 7.26 10.28 -11.39
C ILE A 15 7.67 8.86 -11.00
N THR A 16 7.15 8.37 -9.89
CA THR A 16 7.26 6.96 -9.51
C THR A 16 5.87 6.31 -9.57
N PRO A 17 5.71 5.13 -10.18
CA PRO A 17 4.42 4.47 -10.35
C PRO A 17 3.90 3.84 -9.05
N HIS A 18 3.55 4.69 -8.07
CA HIS A 18 3.00 4.28 -6.77
C HIS A 18 3.79 3.14 -6.09
N MET A 19 5.11 3.20 -6.19
CA MET A 19 6.02 2.12 -5.77
C MET A 19 6.68 2.35 -4.40
N GLY A 20 6.19 3.30 -3.61
CA GLY A 20 6.77 3.64 -2.30
C GLY A 20 6.83 2.46 -1.32
N TRP A 21 5.90 1.50 -1.44
CA TRP A 21 5.86 0.29 -0.61
C TRP A 21 6.38 -0.97 -1.34
N LYS A 22 7.07 -0.82 -2.48
CA LYS A 22 7.57 -1.94 -3.29
C LYS A 22 8.67 -2.77 -2.60
N GLY A 23 9.31 -2.23 -1.56
CA GLY A 23 10.35 -2.93 -0.80
C GLY A 23 9.88 -4.29 -0.28
N LEU A 24 10.75 -5.30 -0.39
CA LEU A 24 10.43 -6.68 0.01
C LEU A 24 10.00 -6.76 1.48
N GLU A 25 10.75 -6.15 2.38
CA GLU A 25 10.49 -6.13 3.81
C GLU A 25 9.14 -5.45 4.13
N THR A 26 8.85 -4.33 3.47
CA THR A 26 7.57 -3.62 3.60
C THR A 26 6.40 -4.52 3.22
N ARG A 27 6.53 -5.26 2.11
CA ARG A 27 5.51 -6.19 1.63
C ARG A 27 5.33 -7.39 2.55
N GLN A 28 6.42 -7.98 3.03
CA GLN A 28 6.37 -9.09 3.98
C GLN A 28 5.66 -8.70 5.27
N ARG A 29 5.98 -7.51 5.82
CA ARG A 29 5.30 -6.97 6.99
C ARG A 29 3.82 -6.70 6.73
N LEU A 30 3.48 -6.10 5.58
CA LEU A 30 2.09 -5.83 5.20
C LEU A 30 1.26 -7.13 5.13
N VAL A 31 1.77 -8.16 4.45
CA VAL A 31 1.09 -9.46 4.34
C VAL A 31 0.95 -10.14 5.70
N GLY A 32 1.97 -10.03 6.57
CA GLY A 32 1.90 -10.50 7.95
C GLY A 32 0.76 -9.84 8.73
N ILE A 33 0.66 -8.51 8.67
CA ILE A 33 -0.41 -7.76 9.34
C ILE A 33 -1.79 -8.17 8.82
N ILE A 34 -1.96 -8.37 7.51
CA ILE A 34 -3.22 -8.83 6.91
C ILE A 34 -3.60 -10.21 7.44
N ARG A 35 -2.66 -11.17 7.41
CA ARG A 35 -2.88 -12.52 7.94
C ARG A 35 -3.35 -12.46 9.39
N ASP A 36 -2.66 -11.69 10.23
CA ASP A 36 -2.94 -11.62 11.66
C ASP A 36 -4.32 -10.99 11.94
N ASN A 37 -4.69 -9.96 11.17
CA ASN A 37 -6.03 -9.35 11.26
C ASN A 37 -7.14 -10.34 10.88
N VAL A 38 -6.98 -11.06 9.76
CA VAL A 38 -7.96 -12.06 9.32
C VAL A 38 -8.10 -13.17 10.35
N GLN A 39 -6.99 -13.69 10.87
CA GLN A 39 -7.02 -14.76 11.87
C GLN A 39 -7.72 -14.30 13.15
N ALA A 40 -7.45 -13.08 13.61
CA ALA A 40 -8.04 -12.54 14.83
C ALA A 40 -9.53 -12.24 14.68
N PHE A 41 -9.96 -11.78 13.49
CA PHE A 41 -11.38 -11.62 13.16
C PHE A 41 -12.16 -12.92 13.30
N PHE A 42 -11.65 -14.03 12.74
CA PHE A 42 -12.32 -15.34 12.89
C PHE A 42 -12.32 -15.89 14.32
N LYS A 43 -11.43 -15.41 15.18
CA LYS A 43 -11.41 -15.73 16.61
C LYS A 43 -12.37 -14.87 17.44
N GLY A 44 -13.00 -13.86 16.84
CA GLY A 44 -13.84 -12.89 17.56
C GLY A 44 -13.05 -11.79 18.27
N GLU A 45 -11.76 -11.63 17.95
CA GLU A 45 -10.84 -10.65 18.55
C GLU A 45 -10.29 -9.70 17.47
N PRO A 46 -11.13 -8.89 16.80
CA PRO A 46 -10.65 -8.07 15.67
C PRO A 46 -9.62 -7.03 16.11
N ILE A 47 -8.55 -6.85 15.32
CA ILE A 47 -7.42 -5.97 15.66
C ILE A 47 -7.63 -4.55 15.10
N ASN A 48 -7.61 -4.39 13.77
CA ASN A 48 -7.77 -3.08 13.12
C ASN A 48 -9.19 -2.94 12.55
N VAL A 49 -10.14 -2.50 13.37
CA VAL A 49 -11.52 -2.21 12.96
C VAL A 49 -11.62 -0.77 12.45
N VAL A 50 -12.26 -0.58 11.29
CA VAL A 50 -12.47 0.73 10.66
C VAL A 50 -13.98 0.92 10.45
N SER A 51 -14.50 2.11 10.80
CA SER A 51 -15.93 2.48 10.76
C SER A 51 -16.22 3.54 9.70
#